data_AF-A0A2R6ML34-F1
#
_entry.id   AF-A0A2R6ML34-F1
#
_cell.length_a   1.000
_cell.length_b   1.000
_cell.length_c   1.000
_cell.angle_alpha   90.00
_cell.angle_beta   90.00
_cell.angle_gamma   90.00
#
_symmetry.space_group_name_H-M   'P 1'
#
loop_
_entity.id
_entity.type
_entity.pdbx_description
1 polymer ?
#
loop_
_entity_poly.entity_id
_entity_poly.type
_entity_poly.pdbx_seq_one_letter_code
_entity_poly.pdbx_strand_id
1 'polypeptide(L)'
;MPEFPDPESRNALAADCRRCPALVDSRECISWGNGSLDADLVVVGEAPGAGTPEADHWRGGNWTGMAYTARHSGRKIRNLFADLGYDPDECYFTNAVKCFPEGADGSNREPTGEERSNCRPYLEREIRDVEPRAVIATGKHATESLLATENRTLDGFLESVLEPVSLSDLDTTLVPVLHPSYQEVWVSRLDYTHESYLAAIEETLAEIEP
;
A
#
# COMPACT_ATOMS: atom_id res chain seq x y z
N MET A 1 -15.34 -12.76 -2.04
CA MET A 1 -14.63 -12.03 -0.97
C MET A 1 -13.21 -12.52 -1.01
N PRO A 2 -12.20 -11.64 -0.98
CA PRO A 2 -10.80 -12.07 -0.91
C PRO A 2 -10.63 -13.05 0.26
N GLU A 3 -9.94 -14.15 0.01
CA GLU A 3 -9.58 -15.09 1.07
C GLU A 3 -8.61 -14.40 2.03
N PHE A 4 -8.55 -14.90 3.27
CA PHE A 4 -7.57 -14.39 4.21
C PHE A 4 -6.22 -15.03 3.87
N PRO A 5 -5.18 -14.25 3.54
CA PRO A 5 -3.87 -14.81 3.25
C PRO A 5 -3.37 -15.58 4.47
N ASP A 6 -2.70 -16.71 4.24
CA ASP A 6 -2.06 -17.45 5.32
C ASP A 6 -1.04 -16.53 6.02
N PRO A 7 -1.10 -16.33 7.35
CA PRO A 7 -0.10 -15.55 8.08
C PRO A 7 1.36 -15.97 7.84
N GLU A 8 1.59 -17.23 7.48
CA GLU A 8 2.92 -17.74 7.13
C GLU A 8 3.41 -17.27 5.75
N SER A 9 2.51 -16.78 4.88
CA SER A 9 2.82 -16.32 3.50
C SER A 9 3.45 -14.92 3.42
N ARG A 10 3.71 -14.27 4.55
CA ARG A 10 4.34 -12.94 4.59
C ARG A 10 5.79 -12.99 4.09
N ASN A 11 6.18 -12.00 3.29
CA ASN A 11 7.56 -11.85 2.81
C ASN A 11 8.44 -11.14 3.86
N ALA A 12 8.85 -11.87 4.88
CA ALA A 12 9.60 -11.31 6.00
C ALA A 12 11.05 -10.97 5.62
N LEU A 13 11.38 -9.67 5.57
CA LEU A 13 12.74 -9.20 5.24
C LEU A 13 13.66 -8.99 6.46
N ALA A 14 13.09 -8.94 7.67
CA ALA A 14 13.84 -8.88 8.92
C ALA A 14 13.04 -9.49 10.09
N ALA A 15 13.74 -10.09 11.05
CA ALA A 15 13.11 -10.70 12.22
C ALA A 15 12.70 -9.67 13.29
N ASP A 16 13.57 -8.68 13.58
CA ASP A 16 13.33 -7.65 14.60
C ASP A 16 14.01 -6.33 14.24
N CYS A 17 13.44 -5.60 13.27
CA CYS A 17 13.95 -4.28 12.89
C CYS A 17 13.74 -3.27 14.03
N ARG A 18 14.79 -2.57 14.46
CA ARG A 18 14.73 -1.57 15.55
C ARG A 18 15.14 -0.15 15.15
N ARG A 19 15.06 0.18 13.86
CA ARG A 19 15.52 1.48 13.33
C ARG A 19 14.67 2.67 13.82
N CYS A 20 13.43 2.44 14.24
CA CYS A 20 12.50 3.49 14.69
C CYS A 20 12.00 3.16 16.10
N PRO A 21 12.55 3.75 17.18
CA PRO A 21 12.16 3.42 18.55
C PRO A 21 10.66 3.56 18.82
N ALA A 22 10.03 4.67 18.39
CA ALA A 22 8.60 4.89 18.59
C ALA A 22 7.73 3.81 17.92
N LEU A 23 8.11 3.32 16.74
CA LEU A 23 7.39 2.24 16.06
C LEU A 23 7.65 0.87 16.69
N VAL A 24 8.82 0.66 17.31
CA VAL A 24 9.11 -0.56 18.06
C VAL A 24 8.23 -0.63 19.31
N ASP A 25 8.04 0.51 19.98
CA ASP A 25 7.26 0.60 21.21
C ASP A 25 5.75 0.43 20.97
N SER A 26 5.24 0.84 19.80
CA SER A 26 3.79 0.79 19.49
C SER A 26 3.33 -0.40 18.67
N ARG A 27 4.23 -1.08 17.94
CA ARG A 27 3.83 -2.21 17.09
C ARG A 27 3.59 -3.47 17.90
N GLU A 28 2.61 -4.25 17.48
CA GLU A 28 2.45 -5.63 17.94
C GLU A 28 3.36 -6.57 17.13
N CYS A 29 3.47 -6.33 15.82
CA CYS A 29 4.46 -6.97 14.97
C CYS A 29 4.83 -6.11 13.75
N ILE A 30 5.83 -6.55 12.99
CA ILE A 30 6.17 -5.92 11.71
C ILE A 30 5.20 -6.44 10.64
N SER A 31 4.53 -5.51 9.97
CA SER A 31 3.66 -5.77 8.83
C SER A 31 4.49 -5.79 7.54
N TRP A 32 4.82 -6.99 7.08
CA TRP A 32 5.48 -7.22 5.81
C TRP A 32 4.47 -7.29 4.66
N GLY A 33 4.97 -7.24 3.43
CA GLY A 33 4.16 -7.53 2.26
C GLY A 33 3.70 -9.00 2.22
N ASN A 34 2.63 -9.25 1.48
CA ASN A 34 2.00 -10.56 1.31
C ASN A 34 1.30 -10.64 -0.05
N GLY A 35 1.08 -11.85 -0.55
CA GLY A 35 0.55 -12.11 -1.89
C GLY A 35 1.59 -12.80 -2.78
N SER A 36 1.32 -12.88 -4.08
CA SER A 36 2.22 -13.51 -5.05
C SER A 36 3.56 -12.75 -5.16
N LEU A 37 4.67 -13.48 -5.20
CA LEU A 37 5.99 -12.91 -5.55
C LEU A 37 6.17 -12.78 -7.07
N ASP A 38 5.31 -13.41 -7.86
CA ASP A 38 5.26 -13.27 -9.32
C ASP A 38 4.14 -12.30 -9.73
N ALA A 39 3.81 -11.33 -8.85
CA ALA A 39 2.67 -10.43 -9.05
C ALA A 39 2.99 -9.34 -10.08
N ASP A 40 2.12 -9.17 -11.08
CA ASP A 40 2.22 -8.06 -12.04
C ASP A 40 1.93 -6.70 -11.37
N LEU A 41 1.22 -6.70 -10.24
CA LEU A 41 0.83 -5.50 -9.50
C LEU A 41 1.28 -5.56 -8.03
N VAL A 42 1.99 -4.52 -7.60
CA VAL A 42 2.25 -4.25 -6.18
C VAL A 42 1.36 -3.10 -5.71
N VAL A 43 0.59 -3.32 -4.64
CA VAL A 43 -0.28 -2.31 -4.03
C VAL A 43 0.34 -1.80 -2.74
N VAL A 44 0.58 -0.49 -2.65
CA VAL A 44 1.32 0.15 -1.56
C VAL A 44 0.45 1.12 -0.78
N GLY A 45 0.30 0.86 0.51
CA GLY A 45 -0.32 1.75 1.49
C GLY A 45 0.70 2.57 2.26
N GLU A 46 0.22 3.40 3.18
CA GLU A 46 1.10 4.21 4.04
C GLU A 46 1.78 3.38 5.13
N ALA A 47 0.97 2.77 6.00
CA ALA A 47 1.40 2.03 7.18
C ALA A 47 0.29 1.07 7.64
N PRO A 48 0.60 0.01 8.41
CA PRO A 48 -0.45 -0.78 9.05
C PRO A 48 -1.26 0.08 10.02
N GLY A 49 -2.57 -0.17 10.07
CA GLY A 49 -3.48 0.46 11.02
C GLY A 49 -3.49 -0.22 12.39
N ALA A 50 -4.01 0.46 13.41
CA ALA A 50 -4.20 -0.08 14.76
C ALA A 50 -4.90 -1.44 14.77
N GLY A 51 -5.89 -1.63 13.89
CA GLY A 51 -6.58 -2.89 13.68
C GLY A 51 -7.75 -3.14 14.64
N THR A 52 -8.18 -4.38 14.71
CA THR A 52 -9.25 -4.85 15.61
C THR A 52 -8.86 -6.24 16.10
N PRO A 53 -8.15 -6.37 17.23
CA PRO A 53 -7.58 -7.64 17.69
C PRO A 53 -8.64 -8.73 17.90
N GLU A 54 -9.86 -8.32 18.29
CA GLU A 54 -10.99 -9.23 18.51
C GLU A 54 -11.68 -9.70 17.22
N ALA A 55 -11.21 -9.28 16.04
CA ALA A 55 -11.73 -9.79 14.79
C ALA A 55 -11.24 -11.24 14.55
N ASP A 56 -12.12 -12.10 14.04
CA ASP A 56 -11.80 -13.53 13.86
C ASP A 56 -10.70 -13.77 12.80
N HIS A 57 -10.67 -12.93 11.75
CA HIS A 57 -9.74 -13.11 10.62
C HIS A 57 -8.96 -11.81 10.32
N TRP A 58 -9.67 -10.74 9.96
CA TRP A 58 -9.05 -9.50 9.47
C TRP A 58 -8.75 -8.51 10.59
N ARG A 59 -7.82 -8.89 11.47
CA ARG A 59 -7.41 -8.09 12.65
C ARG A 59 -6.60 -6.84 12.31
N GLY A 60 -6.11 -6.71 11.07
CA GLY A 60 -5.27 -5.59 10.63
C GLY A 60 -3.78 -5.89 10.73
N GLY A 61 -2.99 -5.20 9.89
CA GLY A 61 -1.57 -5.50 9.70
C GLY A 61 -0.70 -5.40 10.94
N ASN A 62 -1.08 -4.56 11.92
CA ASN A 62 -0.37 -4.50 13.20
C ASN A 62 -0.43 -5.85 13.95
N TRP A 63 -1.56 -6.57 13.84
CA TRP A 63 -1.79 -7.84 14.55
C TRP A 63 -1.45 -9.08 13.72
N THR A 64 -1.66 -9.02 12.41
CA THR A 64 -1.44 -10.16 11.51
C THR A 64 -0.02 -10.21 10.94
N GLY A 65 0.69 -9.08 10.93
CA GLY A 65 1.97 -8.96 10.25
C GLY A 65 1.87 -8.86 8.73
N MET A 66 0.66 -8.60 8.19
CA MET A 66 0.38 -8.56 6.75
C MET A 66 -0.38 -7.28 6.35
N ALA A 67 0.03 -6.64 5.26
CA ALA A 67 -0.64 -5.45 4.74
C ALA A 67 -2.07 -5.71 4.23
N TYR A 68 -2.93 -4.68 4.33
CA TYR A 68 -4.34 -4.70 3.89
C TYR A 68 -5.20 -5.85 4.44
N THR A 69 -4.94 -6.26 5.69
CA THR A 69 -5.72 -7.29 6.40
C THR A 69 -6.65 -6.72 7.47
N ALA A 70 -7.02 -5.44 7.38
CA ALA A 70 -8.00 -4.81 8.27
C ALA A 70 -9.41 -4.92 7.69
N ARG A 71 -10.40 -5.25 8.53
CA ARG A 71 -11.79 -5.53 8.14
C ARG A 71 -12.44 -4.49 7.21
N HIS A 72 -12.11 -3.21 7.40
CA HIS A 72 -12.72 -2.12 6.64
C HIS A 72 -11.83 -1.65 5.49
N SER A 73 -10.69 -1.01 5.80
CA SER A 73 -9.81 -0.41 4.78
C SER A 73 -9.14 -1.45 3.88
N GLY A 74 -8.59 -2.51 4.46
CA GLY A 74 -7.97 -3.62 3.72
C GLY A 74 -8.95 -4.28 2.76
N ARG A 75 -10.17 -4.55 3.23
CA ARG A 75 -11.19 -5.24 2.42
C ARG A 75 -11.69 -4.36 1.27
N LYS A 76 -11.85 -3.05 1.50
CA LYS A 76 -12.21 -2.10 0.45
C LYS A 76 -11.15 -2.07 -0.66
N ILE A 77 -9.87 -2.05 -0.29
CA ILE A 77 -8.76 -2.08 -1.25
C ILE A 77 -8.74 -3.37 -2.04
N ARG A 78 -8.79 -4.54 -1.38
CA ARG A 78 -8.77 -5.81 -2.10
C ARG A 78 -9.98 -6.00 -3.01
N ASN A 79 -11.16 -5.54 -2.57
CA ASN A 79 -12.35 -5.54 -3.42
C ASN A 79 -12.21 -4.59 -4.61
N LEU A 80 -11.60 -3.41 -4.44
CA LEU A 80 -11.33 -2.49 -5.55
C LEU A 80 -10.55 -3.19 -6.67
N PHE A 81 -9.49 -3.95 -6.34
CA PHE A 81 -8.73 -4.68 -7.35
C PHE A 81 -9.51 -5.84 -7.99
N ALA A 82 -10.34 -6.53 -7.21
CA ALA A 82 -11.28 -7.52 -7.75
C ALA A 82 -12.29 -6.89 -8.73
N ASP A 83 -12.80 -5.71 -8.41
CA ASP A 83 -13.74 -4.96 -9.26
C ASP A 83 -13.06 -4.47 -10.56
N LEU A 84 -11.74 -4.23 -10.52
CA LEU A 84 -10.89 -3.92 -11.69
C LEU A 84 -10.49 -5.17 -12.51
N GLY A 85 -11.00 -6.35 -12.15
CA GLY A 85 -10.73 -7.61 -12.84
C GLY A 85 -9.42 -8.31 -12.45
N TYR A 86 -8.69 -7.83 -11.44
CA TYR A 86 -7.49 -8.50 -10.93
C TYR A 86 -7.84 -9.46 -9.79
N ASP A 87 -7.24 -10.65 -9.78
CA ASP A 87 -7.34 -11.54 -8.62
C ASP A 87 -6.49 -10.97 -7.46
N PRO A 88 -7.09 -10.63 -6.30
CA PRO A 88 -6.33 -10.16 -5.14
C PRO A 88 -5.30 -11.17 -4.61
N ASP A 89 -5.38 -12.45 -4.99
CA ASP A 89 -4.36 -13.44 -4.60
C ASP A 89 -3.15 -13.44 -5.56
N GLU A 90 -3.31 -12.91 -6.78
CA GLU A 90 -2.23 -12.70 -7.75
C GLU A 90 -1.54 -11.33 -7.58
N CYS A 91 -2.10 -10.42 -6.78
CA CYS A 91 -1.49 -9.14 -6.42
C CYS A 91 -0.56 -9.27 -5.20
N TYR A 92 0.43 -8.39 -5.09
CA TYR A 92 1.25 -8.24 -3.90
C TYR A 92 0.87 -6.98 -3.11
N PHE A 93 0.58 -7.12 -1.83
CA PHE A 93 0.09 -6.04 -0.96
C PHE A 93 1.13 -5.68 0.10
N THR A 94 1.47 -4.39 0.22
CA THR A 94 2.44 -3.90 1.20
C THR A 94 2.14 -2.46 1.68
N ASN A 95 2.96 -1.94 2.59
CA ASN A 95 2.94 -0.55 3.05
C ASN A 95 4.32 0.09 2.96
N ALA A 96 4.41 1.41 2.77
CA ALA A 96 5.67 2.13 2.77
C ALA A 96 6.40 2.05 4.13
N VAL A 97 5.65 2.16 5.23
CA VAL A 97 6.14 1.96 6.60
C VAL A 97 5.60 0.64 7.14
N LYS A 98 6.49 -0.18 7.70
CA LYS A 98 6.19 -1.59 8.05
C LYS A 98 5.63 -1.77 9.46
N CYS A 99 5.45 -0.71 10.23
CA CYS A 99 5.03 -0.78 11.63
C CYS A 99 3.96 0.26 11.92
N PHE A 100 3.09 0.00 12.90
CA PHE A 100 1.96 0.86 13.23
C PHE A 100 2.43 2.16 13.91
N PRO A 101 2.22 3.33 13.29
CA PRO A 101 2.55 4.62 13.89
C PRO A 101 1.42 5.06 14.81
N GLU A 102 1.50 4.70 16.09
CA GLU A 102 0.49 5.09 17.07
C GLU A 102 0.51 6.61 17.34
N GLY A 103 -0.66 7.22 17.27
CA GLY A 103 -0.94 8.60 17.64
C GLY A 103 -1.42 8.74 19.09
N ALA A 104 -1.56 9.97 19.56
CA ALA A 104 -1.90 10.26 20.96
C ALA A 104 -3.29 9.74 21.41
N ASP A 105 -4.19 9.48 20.47
CA ASP A 105 -5.54 8.97 20.68
C ASP A 105 -5.69 7.47 20.34
N GLY A 106 -4.57 6.75 20.12
CA GLY A 106 -4.56 5.35 19.70
C GLY A 106 -4.90 5.15 18.21
N SER A 107 -5.08 6.23 17.44
CA SER A 107 -5.25 6.16 15.99
C SER A 107 -3.91 6.18 15.26
N ASN A 108 -3.93 6.07 13.92
CA ASN A 108 -2.73 6.25 13.12
C ASN A 108 -2.35 7.73 13.05
N ARG A 109 -1.16 8.08 13.53
CA ARG A 109 -0.50 9.33 13.11
C ARG A 109 0.21 9.12 11.76
N GLU A 110 0.52 10.21 11.07
CA GLU A 110 1.40 10.14 9.91
C GLU A 110 2.82 9.66 10.34
N PRO A 111 3.44 8.74 9.59
CA PRO A 111 4.84 8.42 9.77
C PRO A 111 5.75 9.62 9.51
N THR A 112 6.78 9.76 10.34
CA THR A 112 7.77 10.82 10.16
C THR A 112 8.60 10.60 8.89
N GLY A 113 9.29 11.64 8.42
CA GLY A 113 10.23 11.51 7.30
C GLY A 113 11.36 10.51 7.59
N GLU A 114 11.82 10.45 8.84
CA GLU A 114 12.83 9.49 9.29
C GLU A 114 12.28 8.05 9.27
N GLU A 115 11.05 7.83 9.74
CA GLU A 115 10.40 6.52 9.72
C GLU A 115 10.22 6.00 8.29
N ARG A 116 9.78 6.87 7.38
CA ARG A 116 9.72 6.58 5.93
C ARG A 116 11.09 6.23 5.37
N SER A 117 12.11 7.05 5.66
CA SER A 117 13.49 6.80 5.21
C SER A 117 14.04 5.46 5.71
N ASN A 118 13.83 5.14 6.99
CA ASN A 118 14.28 3.89 7.60
C ASN A 118 13.62 2.64 7.00
N CYS A 119 12.35 2.75 6.58
CA CYS A 119 11.59 1.66 5.97
C CYS A 119 11.77 1.54 4.45
N ARG A 120 12.18 2.62 3.77
CA ARG A 120 12.34 2.66 2.31
C ARG A 120 13.18 1.50 1.75
N PRO A 121 14.33 1.11 2.32
CA PRO A 121 15.09 -0.02 1.80
C PRO A 121 14.32 -1.34 1.81
N TYR A 122 13.36 -1.53 2.71
CA TYR A 122 12.51 -2.72 2.70
C TYR A 122 11.42 -2.63 1.63
N LEU A 123 10.82 -1.45 1.42
CA LEU A 123 9.84 -1.26 0.33
C LEU A 123 10.50 -1.50 -1.03
N GLU A 124 11.66 -0.89 -1.27
CA GLU A 124 12.41 -1.12 -2.51
C GLU A 124 12.81 -2.58 -2.67
N ARG A 125 13.18 -3.26 -1.57
CA ARG A 125 13.53 -4.68 -1.62
C ARG A 125 12.33 -5.54 -2.03
N GLU A 126 11.17 -5.32 -1.44
CA GLU A 126 9.94 -6.03 -1.83
C GLU A 126 9.61 -5.78 -3.31
N ILE A 127 9.70 -4.54 -3.80
CA ILE A 127 9.42 -4.23 -5.21
C ILE A 127 10.42 -4.94 -6.13
N ARG A 128 11.71 -4.94 -5.79
CA ARG A 128 12.75 -5.64 -6.55
C ARG A 128 12.65 -7.16 -6.46
N ASP A 129 12.08 -7.71 -5.40
CA ASP A 129 11.87 -9.15 -5.25
C ASP A 129 10.64 -9.61 -6.06
N VAL A 130 9.67 -8.72 -6.31
CA VAL A 130 8.45 -9.01 -7.07
C VAL A 130 8.60 -8.66 -8.56
N GLU A 131 9.43 -7.67 -8.91
CA GLU A 131 9.63 -7.17 -10.28
C GLU A 131 8.29 -6.84 -10.99
N PRO A 132 7.40 -6.04 -10.38
CA PRO A 132 6.05 -5.85 -10.91
C PRO A 132 6.07 -4.93 -12.13
N ARG A 133 5.15 -5.18 -13.05
CA ARG A 133 4.85 -4.23 -14.14
C ARG A 133 4.42 -2.85 -13.62
N ALA A 134 3.59 -2.82 -12.57
CA ALA A 134 3.15 -1.56 -11.98
C ALA A 134 3.04 -1.59 -10.44
N VAL A 135 3.30 -0.44 -9.83
CA VAL A 135 3.15 -0.20 -8.40
C VAL A 135 2.04 0.82 -8.17
N ILE A 136 0.98 0.40 -7.48
CA ILE A 136 -0.21 1.20 -7.23
C ILE A 136 -0.12 1.84 -5.85
N ALA A 137 0.02 3.16 -5.82
CA ALA A 137 0.10 3.91 -4.57
C ALA A 137 -1.28 4.37 -4.11
N THR A 138 -1.75 3.86 -2.97
CA THR A 138 -3.10 4.16 -2.50
C THR A 138 -3.08 5.38 -1.58
N GLY A 139 -3.09 6.56 -2.18
CA GLY A 139 -3.12 7.84 -1.47
C GLY A 139 -1.79 8.58 -1.40
N LYS A 140 -1.88 9.85 -1.00
CA LYS A 140 -0.76 10.81 -0.96
C LYS A 140 0.51 10.25 -0.33
N HIS A 141 0.45 9.69 0.87
CA HIS A 141 1.65 9.29 1.61
C HIS A 141 2.36 8.07 1.00
N ALA A 142 1.60 7.15 0.38
CA ALA A 142 2.18 6.06 -0.40
C ALA A 142 2.87 6.60 -1.66
N THR A 143 2.22 7.54 -2.37
CA THR A 143 2.79 8.20 -3.56
C THR A 143 4.08 8.94 -3.22
N GLU A 144 4.08 9.76 -2.16
CA GLU A 144 5.29 10.44 -1.67
C GLU A 144 6.42 9.46 -1.35
N SER A 145 6.10 8.34 -0.71
CA SER A 145 7.11 7.36 -0.29
C SER A 145 7.76 6.66 -1.48
N LEU A 146 6.99 6.37 -2.54
CA LEU A 146 7.49 5.76 -3.77
C LEU A 146 8.29 6.75 -4.61
N LEU A 147 7.82 7.99 -4.77
CA LEU A 147 8.61 9.04 -5.44
C LEU A 147 9.95 9.30 -4.73
N ALA A 148 9.97 9.20 -3.40
CA ALA A 148 11.20 9.37 -2.62
C ALA A 148 12.23 8.24 -2.85
N THR A 149 11.87 7.11 -3.45
CA THR A 149 12.84 6.07 -3.88
C THR A 149 13.78 6.60 -4.96
N GLU A 150 13.31 7.57 -5.76
CA GLU A 150 14.10 8.22 -6.81
C GLU A 150 14.52 9.65 -6.46
N ASN A 151 14.45 10.02 -5.18
CA ASN A 151 14.73 11.39 -4.73
C ASN A 151 13.79 12.45 -5.34
N ARG A 152 12.56 12.08 -5.67
CA ARG A 152 11.53 12.98 -6.20
C ARG A 152 10.54 13.40 -5.11
N THR A 153 9.94 14.57 -5.27
CA THR A 153 8.91 15.10 -4.38
C THR A 153 7.56 15.16 -5.08
N LEU A 154 6.48 15.10 -4.30
CA LEU A 154 5.12 15.27 -4.80
C LEU A 154 4.70 16.74 -4.67
N ASP A 155 4.43 17.39 -5.80
CA ASP A 155 3.99 18.80 -5.80
C ASP A 155 2.49 18.96 -5.52
N GLY A 156 1.67 18.04 -6.05
CA GLY A 156 0.22 18.02 -5.90
C GLY A 156 -0.33 16.61 -6.04
N PHE A 157 -1.03 16.12 -5.00
CA PHE A 157 -1.51 14.74 -5.01
C PHE A 157 -2.66 14.53 -5.99
N LEU A 158 -3.64 15.44 -6.03
CA LEU A 158 -4.81 15.27 -6.89
C LEU A 158 -4.43 15.30 -8.37
N GLU A 159 -3.46 16.14 -8.72
CA GLU A 159 -2.90 16.26 -10.05
C GLU A 159 -2.06 15.04 -10.46
N SER A 160 -1.62 14.23 -9.50
CA SER A 160 -0.87 12.99 -9.76
C SER A 160 -1.75 11.75 -9.91
N VAL A 161 -3.03 11.82 -9.51
CA VAL A 161 -3.93 10.67 -9.56
C VAL A 161 -4.15 10.28 -11.02
N LEU A 162 -3.92 8.99 -11.32
CA LEU A 162 -3.97 8.42 -12.67
C LEU A 162 -2.93 8.98 -13.66
N GLU A 163 -1.87 9.62 -13.17
CA GLU A 163 -0.72 10.01 -14.00
C GLU A 163 0.45 9.02 -13.76
N PRO A 164 0.71 8.08 -14.69
CA PRO A 164 1.79 7.11 -14.53
C PRO A 164 3.16 7.77 -14.47
N VAL A 165 4.00 7.24 -13.60
CA VAL A 165 5.35 7.74 -13.38
C VAL A 165 6.32 6.57 -13.45
N SER A 166 7.26 6.60 -14.41
CA SER A 166 8.35 5.62 -14.42
C SER A 166 9.20 5.77 -13.15
N LEU A 167 9.44 4.64 -12.49
CA LEU A 167 10.40 4.47 -11.41
C LEU A 167 11.59 3.64 -11.94
N SER A 168 12.50 4.29 -12.68
CA SER A 168 13.67 3.68 -13.32
C SER A 168 14.60 2.95 -12.34
N ASP A 169 14.76 3.42 -11.10
CA ASP A 169 15.61 2.75 -10.08
C ASP A 169 15.02 1.42 -9.57
N LEU A 170 13.73 1.18 -9.85
CA LEU A 170 12.97 -0.01 -9.47
C LEU A 170 12.42 -0.79 -10.67
N ASP A 171 12.75 -0.35 -11.90
CA ASP A 171 12.29 -0.95 -13.17
C ASP A 171 10.78 -1.20 -13.23
N THR A 172 9.99 -0.21 -12.81
CA THR A 172 8.52 -0.34 -12.73
C THR A 172 7.83 1.00 -12.95
N THR A 173 6.49 1.00 -13.04
CA THR A 173 5.68 2.21 -13.19
C THR A 173 4.80 2.45 -11.96
N LEU A 174 4.94 3.62 -11.34
CA LEU A 174 4.07 4.10 -10.29
C LEU A 174 2.75 4.64 -10.86
N VAL A 175 1.62 4.17 -10.33
CA VAL A 175 0.29 4.70 -10.60
C VAL A 175 -0.34 5.20 -9.29
N PRO A 176 -0.43 6.52 -9.08
CA PRO A 176 -1.12 7.07 -7.91
C PRO A 176 -2.64 6.93 -8.04
N VAL A 177 -3.30 6.41 -7.00
CA VAL A 177 -4.76 6.33 -6.92
C VAL A 177 -5.29 6.90 -5.60
N LEU A 178 -6.55 7.30 -5.57
CA LEU A 178 -7.23 7.73 -4.35
C LEU A 178 -7.40 6.52 -3.42
N HIS A 179 -7.04 6.69 -2.14
CA HIS A 179 -7.35 5.69 -1.14
C HIS A 179 -8.89 5.55 -0.96
N PRO A 180 -9.45 4.33 -0.86
CA PRO A 180 -10.89 4.09 -0.77
C PRO A 180 -11.60 4.78 0.39
N SER A 181 -10.87 5.12 1.47
CA SER A 181 -11.43 5.86 2.61
C SER A 181 -11.98 7.24 2.25
N TYR A 182 -11.53 7.84 1.15
CA TYR A 182 -11.93 9.19 0.77
C TYR A 182 -12.33 9.33 -0.71
N GLN A 183 -12.42 8.22 -1.45
CA GLN A 183 -12.94 8.21 -2.82
C GLN A 183 -14.33 8.85 -2.93
N GLU A 184 -15.23 8.57 -1.98
CA GLU A 184 -16.60 9.15 -1.94
C GLU A 184 -16.61 10.68 -1.93
N VAL A 185 -15.53 11.33 -1.46
CA VAL A 185 -15.42 12.78 -1.36
C VAL A 185 -14.68 13.40 -2.55
N TRP A 186 -13.68 12.70 -3.09
CA TRP A 186 -12.73 13.28 -4.04
C TRP A 186 -12.91 12.81 -5.48
N VAL A 187 -13.54 11.67 -5.73
CA VAL A 187 -13.77 11.16 -7.09
C VAL A 187 -14.54 12.17 -7.93
N SER A 188 -15.60 12.78 -7.38
CA SER A 188 -16.38 13.82 -8.07
C SER A 188 -15.62 15.14 -8.27
N ARG A 189 -14.59 15.40 -7.46
CA ARG A 189 -13.71 16.58 -7.61
C ARG A 189 -12.66 16.39 -8.69
N LEU A 190 -12.42 15.16 -9.10
CA LEU A 190 -11.62 14.79 -10.26
C LEU A 190 -12.50 14.59 -11.50
N ASP A 191 -13.76 15.05 -11.46
CA ASP A 191 -14.73 14.92 -12.54
C ASP A 191 -15.07 13.47 -12.95
N TYR A 192 -14.89 12.52 -12.03
CA TYR A 192 -15.28 11.11 -12.21
C TYR A 192 -16.56 10.74 -11.44
N THR A 193 -17.25 9.71 -11.91
CA THR A 193 -18.13 8.87 -11.09
C THR A 193 -17.31 7.70 -10.54
N HIS A 194 -17.86 6.91 -9.62
CA HIS A 194 -17.17 5.70 -9.16
C HIS A 194 -16.85 4.75 -10.33
N GLU A 195 -17.83 4.50 -11.21
CA GLU A 195 -17.67 3.63 -12.37
C GLU A 195 -16.64 4.17 -13.37
N SER A 196 -16.69 5.46 -13.71
CA SER A 196 -15.71 6.03 -14.65
C SER A 196 -14.31 6.15 -14.04
N TYR A 197 -14.21 6.24 -12.71
CA TYR A 197 -12.91 6.19 -12.03
C TYR A 197 -12.29 4.79 -12.09
N LEU A 198 -13.08 3.73 -11.91
CA LEU A 198 -12.60 2.35 -12.08
C LEU A 198 -12.13 2.11 -13.51
N ALA A 199 -12.94 2.49 -14.51
CA ALA A 199 -12.58 2.38 -15.91
C ALA A 199 -11.28 3.13 -16.25
N ALA A 200 -11.07 4.31 -15.67
CA ALA A 200 -9.84 5.07 -15.88
C ALA A 200 -8.61 4.39 -15.23
N ILE A 201 -8.76 3.73 -14.08
CA ILE A 201 -7.70 2.90 -13.51
C ILE A 201 -7.37 1.74 -14.46
N GLU A 202 -8.38 1.03 -14.97
CA GLU A 202 -8.18 -0.09 -15.90
C GLU A 202 -7.45 0.35 -17.17
N GLU A 203 -7.89 1.45 -17.79
CA GLU A 203 -7.26 2.03 -18.99
C GLU A 203 -5.80 2.39 -18.72
N THR A 204 -5.54 3.07 -17.61
CA THR A 204 -4.18 3.45 -17.20
C THR A 204 -3.28 2.21 -17.03
N LEU A 205 -3.78 1.14 -16.42
CA LEU A 205 -3.00 -0.09 -16.23
C LEU A 205 -2.81 -0.90 -17.52
N ALA A 206 -3.75 -0.79 -18.47
CA ALA A 206 -3.64 -1.45 -19.76
C ALA A 206 -2.58 -0.81 -20.67
N GLU A 207 -2.30 0.49 -20.48
CA GLU A 207 -1.28 1.22 -21.24
C GLU A 207 0.16 0.96 -20.75
N ILE A 208 0.33 0.41 -19.55
CA ILE A 208 1.65 0.06 -19.03
C ILE A 208 2.09 -1.26 -19.66
N GLU A 209 3.12 -1.17 -20.51
CA GLU A 209 3.74 -2.34 -21.14
C GLU A 209 4.40 -3.25 -20.07
N PRO A 210 4.33 -4.58 -20.23
CA PRO A 210 5.08 -5.54 -19.41
C PRO A 210 6.58 -5.51 -19.66
#